data_AF-A0A3M8D8Q6-F1
#
_entry.id   AF-A0A3M8D8Q6-F1
#
_cell.length_a   1.000
_cell.length_b   1.000
_cell.length_c   1.000
_cell.angle_alpha   90.00
_cell.angle_beta   90.00
_cell.angle_gamma   90.00
#
_symmetry.space_group_name_H-M   'P 1'
#
loop_
_entity.id
_entity.type
_entity.pdbx_description
1 polymer ?
#
loop_
_entity_poly.entity_id
_entity_poly.type
_entity_poly.pdbx_seq_one_letter_code
_entity_poly.pdbx_strand_id
1 'polypeptide(L)'
;MNREQKLAVGDWVRGKTKQGELIHGFVENVDSTGSTVHVYVVNSDNDMTLGKVVATRASWVEAMAKTSLIDEEQVYDLIDLALATKDREWFMELSAMAASWKKNEKAGKNRSAEQRHVRNRLGTSAIWE
;
A
#
# COMPACT_ATOMS: atom_id res chain seq x y z
N MET A 1 9.06 5.62 19.84
CA MET A 1 7.67 6.16 19.82
C MET A 1 6.77 5.08 19.26
N ASN A 2 6.06 4.34 20.11
CA ASN A 2 5.08 3.35 19.67
C ASN A 2 3.77 4.11 19.45
N ARG A 3 3.37 4.32 18.20
CA ARG A 3 2.02 4.83 17.92
C ARG A 3 1.08 3.68 18.19
N GLU A 4 0.25 3.79 19.23
CA GLU A 4 -0.93 2.93 19.36
C GLU A 4 -1.82 3.20 18.14
N GLN A 5 -1.60 2.42 17.08
CA GLN A 5 -2.47 2.45 15.91
C GLN A 5 -3.77 1.80 16.33
N LYS A 6 -4.81 2.63 16.42
CA LYS A 6 -6.17 2.17 16.66
C LYS A 6 -6.59 1.32 15.46
N LEU A 7 -6.71 0.01 15.69
CA LEU A 7 -7.15 -0.95 14.68
C LEU A 7 -8.58 -0.63 14.25
N ALA A 8 -8.81 -0.58 12.94
CA ALA A 8 -10.14 -0.42 12.35
C ALA A 8 -10.54 -1.68 11.58
N VAL A 9 -11.84 -1.86 11.39
CA VAL A 9 -12.38 -2.91 10.51
C VAL A 9 -11.81 -2.74 9.11
N GLY A 10 -11.32 -3.85 8.53
CA GLY A 10 -10.66 -3.89 7.23
C GLY A 10 -9.15 -3.64 7.26
N ASP A 11 -8.55 -3.29 8.41
CA ASP A 11 -7.10 -3.19 8.49
C ASP A 11 -6.44 -4.57 8.40
N TRP A 12 -5.40 -4.66 7.58
CA TRP A 12 -4.53 -5.82 7.53
C TRP A 12 -3.67 -5.88 8.78
N VAL A 13 -3.60 -7.06 9.36
CA VAL A 13 -2.93 -7.30 10.63
C VAL A 13 -2.13 -8.59 10.62
N ARG A 14 -1.06 -8.58 11.41
CA ARG A 14 -0.27 -9.76 11.76
C ARG A 14 -0.32 -9.93 13.26
N GLY A 15 -0.50 -11.14 13.74
CA GLY A 15 -0.57 -11.36 15.18
C GLY A 15 -0.38 -12.80 15.58
N LYS A 16 -0.70 -13.06 16.85
CA LYS A 16 -0.69 -14.39 17.44
C LYS A 16 -2.03 -14.76 18.04
N THR A 17 -2.39 -16.04 17.97
CA THR A 17 -3.54 -16.61 18.67
C THR A 17 -3.20 -16.89 20.14
N LYS A 18 -4.21 -17.27 20.95
CA LYS A 18 -4.00 -17.71 22.34
C LYS A 18 -3.14 -18.96 22.45
N GLN A 19 -3.13 -19.78 21.40
CA GLN A 19 -2.36 -21.00 21.28
C GLN A 19 -0.92 -20.74 20.80
N GLY A 20 -0.60 -19.49 20.44
CA GLY A 20 0.73 -19.07 20.00
C GLY A 20 0.97 -19.16 18.49
N GLU A 21 -0.04 -19.57 17.73
CA GLU A 21 -0.01 -19.66 16.26
C GLU A 21 0.16 -18.27 15.65
N LEU A 22 0.96 -18.17 14.60
CA LEU A 22 1.09 -16.95 13.81
C LEU A 22 -0.06 -16.85 12.83
N ILE A 23 -0.73 -15.70 12.83
CA ILE A 23 -1.84 -15.42 11.93
C ILE A 23 -1.60 -14.12 11.16
N HIS A 24 -2.03 -14.12 9.91
CA HIS A 24 -2.18 -12.96 9.05
C HIS A 24 -3.63 -12.89 8.57
N GLY A 25 -4.17 -11.69 8.54
CA GLY A 25 -5.56 -11.50 8.16
C GLY A 25 -5.96 -10.05 8.15
N PHE A 26 -7.26 -9.83 8.12
CA PHE A 26 -7.84 -8.50 8.27
C PHE A 26 -8.80 -8.47 9.46
N VAL A 27 -8.94 -7.29 10.05
CA VAL A 27 -9.87 -7.07 11.17
C VAL A 27 -11.30 -7.12 10.64
N GLU A 28 -12.07 -8.12 11.09
CA GLU A 28 -13.49 -8.23 10.77
C GLU A 28 -14.33 -7.41 11.76
N ASN A 29 -13.95 -7.42 13.04
CA ASN A 29 -14.66 -6.69 14.09
C ASN A 29 -13.72 -6.32 15.25
N VAL A 30 -13.98 -5.19 15.90
CA VAL A 30 -13.29 -4.75 17.11
C VAL A 30 -14.32 -4.66 18.23
N ASP A 31 -14.05 -5.30 19.36
CA ASP A 31 -14.95 -5.20 20.51
C ASP A 31 -15.11 -3.74 20.98
N SER A 32 -16.25 -3.44 21.58
CA SER A 32 -16.61 -2.12 22.14
C SER A 32 -15.55 -1.55 23.09
N THR A 33 -14.86 -2.41 23.83
CA THR A 33 -13.78 -2.04 24.76
C THR A 33 -12.43 -1.85 24.08
N GLY A 34 -12.26 -2.32 22.84
CA GLY A 34 -10.99 -2.32 22.11
C GLY A 34 -9.96 -3.33 22.62
N SER A 35 -10.27 -4.16 23.62
CA SER A 35 -9.31 -5.14 24.17
C SER A 35 -9.17 -6.38 23.30
N THR A 36 -10.20 -6.72 22.54
CA THR A 36 -10.28 -7.92 21.71
C THR A 36 -10.66 -7.57 20.29
N VAL A 37 -9.96 -8.20 19.36
CA VAL A 37 -10.12 -8.00 17.92
C VAL A 37 -10.43 -9.35 17.29
N HIS A 38 -11.43 -9.37 16.43
CA HIS A 38 -11.79 -10.50 15.59
C HIS A 38 -11.07 -10.34 14.26
N VAL A 39 -10.19 -11.29 13.97
CA VAL A 39 -9.38 -11.29 12.75
C VAL A 39 -9.82 -12.44 11.87
N TYR A 40 -10.18 -12.15 10.62
CA TYR A 40 -10.40 -13.17 9.61
C TYR A 40 -9.04 -13.63 9.07
N VAL A 41 -8.70 -14.90 9.29
CA VAL A 41 -7.38 -15.44 9.00
C VAL A 41 -7.27 -15.82 7.52
N VAL A 42 -6.36 -15.16 6.81
CA VAL A 42 -6.03 -15.41 5.40
C VAL A 42 -4.83 -16.34 5.27
N ASN A 43 -3.88 -16.26 6.21
CA ASN A 43 -2.72 -17.13 6.27
C ASN A 43 -2.35 -17.46 7.73
N SER A 44 -1.92 -18.69 8.00
CA SER A 44 -1.47 -19.12 9.33
C SER A 44 -0.47 -20.26 9.24
N ASP A 45 0.34 -20.43 10.28
CA ASP A 45 1.20 -21.60 10.46
C ASP A 45 0.43 -22.86 10.92
N ASN A 46 -0.84 -22.72 11.29
CA ASN A 46 -1.75 -23.84 11.52
C ASN A 46 -2.89 -23.84 10.50
N ASP A 47 -2.91 -24.84 9.62
CA ASP A 47 -3.92 -24.98 8.57
C ASP A 47 -5.36 -25.04 9.11
N MET A 48 -5.56 -25.47 10.36
CA MET A 48 -6.89 -25.51 10.96
C MET A 48 -7.51 -24.13 11.21
N THR A 49 -6.72 -23.06 11.25
CA THR A 49 -7.19 -21.70 11.53
C THR A 49 -7.45 -20.88 10.27
N LEU A 50 -6.99 -21.35 9.10
CA LEU A 50 -7.23 -20.71 7.81
C LEU A 50 -8.74 -20.55 7.52
N GLY A 51 -9.12 -19.37 7.03
CA GLY A 51 -10.51 -19.05 6.66
C GLY A 51 -11.47 -18.94 7.85
N LYS A 52 -10.97 -18.86 9.08
CA LYS A 52 -11.78 -18.70 10.28
C LYS A 52 -11.57 -17.33 10.91
N VAL A 53 -12.56 -16.91 11.68
CA VAL A 53 -12.49 -15.71 12.51
C VAL A 53 -11.93 -16.09 13.87
N VAL A 54 -10.81 -15.48 14.24
CA VAL A 54 -10.13 -15.73 15.52
C VAL A 54 -10.19 -14.47 16.38
N ALA A 55 -10.68 -14.63 17.61
CA ALA A 55 -10.66 -13.58 18.62
C ALA A 55 -9.32 -13.57 19.36
N THR A 56 -8.56 -12.48 19.22
CA THR A 56 -7.27 -12.31 19.89
C THR A 56 -7.18 -10.94 20.57
N ARG A 57 -6.20 -10.78 21.48
CA ARG A 57 -5.98 -9.52 22.20
C ARG A 57 -5.42 -8.49 21.24
N ALA A 58 -5.92 -7.26 21.29
CA ALA A 58 -5.41 -6.16 20.47
C ALA A 58 -3.89 -5.97 20.65
N SER A 59 -3.36 -6.21 21.85
CA SER A 59 -1.92 -6.12 22.16
C SER A 59 -1.05 -7.21 21.52
N TRP A 60 -1.64 -8.27 20.98
CA TRP A 60 -0.92 -9.35 20.29
C TRP A 60 -1.03 -9.25 18.77
N VAL A 61 -1.62 -8.16 18.30
CA VAL A 61 -1.89 -7.90 16.89
C VAL A 61 -1.24 -6.57 16.53
N GLU A 62 -0.50 -6.58 15.45
CA GLU A 62 0.15 -5.41 14.89
C GLU A 62 -0.47 -5.11 13.53
N ALA A 63 -0.85 -3.85 13.33
CA ALA A 63 -1.31 -3.38 12.03
C ALA A 63 -0.16 -3.48 11.03
N MET A 64 -0.42 -4.11 9.89
CA MET A 64 0.54 -4.14 8.80
C MET A 64 0.61 -2.75 8.18
N ALA A 65 1.83 -2.26 7.97
CA ALA A 65 2.03 -1.00 7.27
C ALA A 65 1.34 -1.10 5.90
N LYS A 66 0.41 -0.17 5.63
CA LYS A 66 -0.13 0.02 4.28
C LYS A 66 1.04 0.54 3.45
N THR A 67 1.72 -0.35 2.74
CA THR A 67 2.78 0.05 1.82
C THR A 67 2.14 0.90 0.73
N SER A 68 2.28 2.22 0.84
CA SER A 68 1.74 3.19 -0.11
C SER A 68 2.57 3.28 -1.40
N LEU A 69 3.59 2.43 -1.52
CA LEU A 69 4.51 2.39 -2.65
C LEU A 69 4.14 1.20 -3.52
N ILE A 70 3.04 1.33 -4.25
CA ILE A 70 2.81 0.48 -5.41
C ILE A 70 3.80 0.98 -6.47
N ASP A 71 4.70 0.12 -6.91
CA ASP A 71 5.65 0.42 -7.98
C ASP A 71 4.95 0.36 -9.36
N GLU A 72 5.56 0.93 -10.41
CA GLU A 72 5.03 0.86 -11.78
C GLU A 72 4.83 -0.58 -12.23
N GLU A 73 5.79 -1.45 -11.96
CA GLU A 73 5.72 -2.88 -12.28
C GLU A 73 4.54 -3.56 -11.56
N GLN A 74 4.32 -3.24 -10.27
CA GLN A 74 3.23 -3.81 -9.49
C GLN A 74 1.85 -3.38 -10.01
N VAL A 75 1.70 -2.16 -10.55
CA VAL A 75 0.44 -1.76 -11.17
C VAL A 75 0.14 -2.60 -12.40
N TYR A 76 1.15 -2.95 -13.22
CA TYR A 76 0.94 -3.81 -14.38
C TYR A 76 0.55 -5.24 -13.97
N ASP A 77 1.18 -5.80 -12.94
CA ASP A 77 0.79 -7.12 -12.40
C ASP A 77 -0.67 -7.13 -11.92
N LEU A 78 -1.12 -6.03 -11.27
CA LEU A 78 -2.51 -5.89 -10.84
C LEU A 78 -3.47 -5.71 -12.03
N ILE A 79 -3.05 -5.05 -13.11
CA ILE A 79 -3.83 -4.94 -14.35
C ILE A 79 -4.07 -6.33 -14.95
N ASP A 80 -3.02 -7.15 -15.03
CA ASP A 80 -3.12 -8.52 -15.52
C ASP A 80 -4.05 -9.36 -14.64
N LEU A 81 -4.00 -9.17 -13.31
CA LEU A 81 -4.93 -9.82 -12.40
C LEU A 81 -6.38 -9.39 -12.65
N ALA A 82 -6.63 -8.10 -12.85
CA ALA A 82 -7.97 -7.57 -13.16
C ALA A 82 -8.53 -8.15 -14.46
N LEU A 83 -7.68 -8.30 -15.48
CA LEU A 83 -8.05 -8.97 -16.73
C LEU A 83 -8.37 -10.45 -16.51
N ALA A 84 -7.58 -11.15 -15.69
CA ALA A 84 -7.79 -12.56 -15.38
C ALA A 84 -9.10 -12.80 -14.61
N THR A 85 -9.46 -11.91 -13.68
CA THR A 85 -10.70 -11.95 -12.92
C THR A 85 -11.90 -11.36 -13.66
N LYS A 86 -11.68 -10.73 -14.83
CA LYS A 86 -12.67 -10.00 -15.64
C LYS A 86 -13.32 -8.83 -14.90
N ASP A 87 -12.58 -8.21 -13.99
CA ASP A 87 -13.02 -7.02 -13.27
C ASP A 87 -12.74 -5.75 -14.08
N ARG A 88 -13.78 -5.27 -14.78
CA ARG A 88 -13.67 -4.11 -15.65
C ARG A 88 -13.45 -2.81 -14.87
N GLU A 89 -14.12 -2.63 -13.75
CA GLU A 89 -14.02 -1.38 -12.99
C GLU A 89 -12.61 -1.23 -12.43
N TRP A 90 -12.11 -2.31 -11.83
CA TRP A 90 -10.76 -2.35 -11.29
C TRP A 90 -9.68 -2.17 -12.36
N PHE A 91 -9.85 -2.79 -13.54
CA PHE A 91 -8.95 -2.59 -14.68
C PHE A 91 -8.88 -1.12 -15.12
N MET A 92 -10.02 -0.43 -15.19
CA MET A 92 -10.08 0.97 -15.64
C MET A 92 -9.39 1.90 -14.63
N GLU A 93 -9.56 1.67 -13.33
CA GLU A 93 -8.88 2.42 -12.27
C GLU A 93 -7.36 2.27 -12.35
N LEU A 94 -6.87 1.03 -12.43
CA LEU A 94 -5.43 0.74 -12.53
C LEU A 94 -4.81 1.30 -13.81
N SER A 95 -5.51 1.19 -14.95
CA SER A 95 -5.07 1.74 -16.22
C SER A 95 -4.96 3.27 -16.18
N ALA A 96 -5.91 3.95 -15.52
CA ALA A 96 -5.85 5.39 -15.32
C ALA A 96 -4.66 5.80 -14.43
N MET A 97 -4.39 5.03 -13.37
CA MET A 97 -3.24 5.22 -12.49
C MET A 97 -1.92 5.10 -13.27
N ALA A 98 -1.74 4.03 -14.06
CA ALA A 98 -0.55 3.83 -14.90
C ALA A 98 -0.36 4.97 -15.93
N ALA A 99 -1.45 5.43 -16.55
CA ALA A 99 -1.39 6.55 -17.49
C ALA A 99 -0.94 7.87 -16.83
N SER A 100 -1.35 8.10 -15.57
CA SER A 100 -0.95 9.30 -14.82
C SER A 100 0.56 9.34 -14.54
N TRP A 101 1.17 8.18 -14.28
CA TRP A 101 2.60 8.06 -14.01
C TRP A 101 3.45 8.32 -15.26
N LYS A 102 3.05 7.77 -16.42
CA LYS A 102 3.69 8.09 -17.72
C LYS A 102 3.64 9.58 -18.06
N LYS A 103 2.56 10.27 -17.69
CA LYS A 103 2.45 11.73 -17.91
C LYS A 103 3.42 12.51 -17.03
N ASN A 104 3.58 12.12 -15.77
CA ASN A 104 4.51 12.76 -14.84
C ASN A 104 5.98 12.55 -15.25
N GLU A 105 6.36 11.37 -15.73
CA GLU A 105 7.70 11.13 -16.26
C GLU A 105 8.03 12.02 -17.47
N LYS A 106 7.09 12.15 -18.41
CA LYS A 106 7.27 12.99 -19.62
C LYS A 106 7.39 14.48 -19.25
N ALA A 107 6.60 14.95 -18.29
CA ALA A 107 6.69 16.33 -17.79
C ALA A 107 8.03 16.61 -17.09
N GLY A 108 8.56 15.65 -16.31
CA GLY A 108 9.88 15.76 -15.69
C GLY A 108 11.02 15.81 -16.71
N LYS A 109 10.96 14.97 -17.76
CA LYS A 109 11.94 14.97 -18.86
C LYS A 109 11.90 16.28 -19.67
N ASN A 110 10.72 16.82 -19.97
CA ASN A 110 10.60 18.11 -20.65
C ASN A 110 11.16 19.27 -19.82
N ARG A 111 10.84 19.35 -18.53
CA ARG A 111 11.39 20.39 -17.63
C ARG A 111 12.92 20.34 -17.54
N SER A 112 13.51 19.15 -17.49
CA SER A 112 14.97 18.96 -17.50
C SER A 112 15.59 19.35 -18.85
N ALA A 113 14.92 19.06 -19.96
CA ALA A 113 15.33 19.51 -21.29
C ALA A 113 15.23 21.04 -21.43
N GLU A 114 14.13 21.66 -20.97
CA GLU A 114 13.93 23.11 -20.94
C GLU A 114 14.96 23.82 -20.03
N GLN A 115 15.31 23.23 -18.89
CA GLN A 115 16.39 23.74 -18.03
C GLN A 115 17.78 23.67 -18.69
N ARG A 116 18.03 22.67 -19.55
CA ARG A 116 19.27 22.58 -20.36
C ARG A 116 19.35 23.65 -21.44
N HIS A 117 18.24 24.30 -21.79
CA HIS A 117 18.18 25.38 -22.77
C HIS A 117 18.36 26.80 -22.19
N VAL A 118 18.48 26.95 -20.86
CA VAL A 118 18.88 28.23 -20.24
C VAL A 118 20.40 28.27 -20.05
N ARG A 119 21.14 28.19 -21.16
CA ARG A 119 22.52 28.69 -21.23
C ARG A 119 22.52 29.84 -22.23
N ASN A 120 22.57 31.07 -21.72
CA ASN A 120 22.74 32.26 -22.54
C ASN A 120 24.02 32.12 -23.38
N ARG A 121 23.87 32.27 -24.70
CA ARG A 121 24.92 32.07 -25.70
C ARG A 121 25.91 33.24 -25.79
N LEU A 122 25.86 34.17 -24.83
CA LEU A 122 26.67 35.39 -24.81
C LEU A 122 27.77 35.39 -23.74
N GLY A 123 27.92 34.30 -22.96
CA GLY A 123 29.11 34.12 -22.11
C GLY A 123 29.48 35.38 -21.32
N THR A 124 28.58 35.89 -20.49
CA THR A 124 28.92 36.98 -19.56
C THR A 124 28.23 36.70 -18.25
N SER A 125 29.00 36.18 -17.30
CA SER A 125 28.68 36.29 -15.87
C SER A 125 28.60 37.76 -15.54
N ALA A 126 27.46 38.20 -15.00
CA ALA A 126 27.29 39.53 -14.45
C ALA A 126 28.39 39.76 -13.39
N ILE A 127 29.33 40.63 -13.72
CA ILE A 127 30.30 41.21 -12.82
C ILE A 127 29.63 42.49 -12.29
N TRP A 128 29.38 42.55 -10.99
CA TRP A 128 28.89 43.73 -10.31
C TRP A 128 30.10 44.49 -9.72
N GLU A 129 30.20 45.78 -10.02
CA GLU A 129 30.79 46.79 -9.12
C GLU A 129 29.64 47.49 -8.37
#